data_AF-A0A958WYZ4-F1
#
_entry.id   AF-A0A958WYZ4-F1
#
_cell.length_a   1.000
_cell.length_b   1.000
_cell.length_c   1.000
_cell.angle_alpha   90.00
_cell.angle_beta   90.00
_cell.angle_gamma   90.00
#
_symmetry.space_group_name_H-M   'P 1'
#
loop_
_entity.id
_entity.type
_entity.pdbx_description
1 polymer ?
#
loop_
_entity_poly.entity_id
_entity_poly.type
_entity_poly.pdbx_seq_one_letter_code
_entity_poly.pdbx_strand_id
1 'polypeptide(L)'
;MFFKNNFPTGKYSELDPKHILSTLDKLRQRIDLRFPGSGLGKLAGEMNEVAFVIVDLVIKLSRPLWSIRFLTFIAIGLLIGLSVWLCTITVRYIPAGESGLMEILQGAESAINEVIFLTLAILFFATLENRIKRKTALDSLHRLRSLAHVVDMHQLTKDPAYLLENGIDSHFSEKRKMTPVELTRYLDYCTELLAINSKLAALHVQHLQDSEVLNTVNEVEMLSHELSNKIWQKIMMLDVVITSDEKGAETKDVGTKA
;
A
#
# COMPACT_ATOMS: atom_id res chain seq x y z
N MET A 1 -13.60 21.58 -18.29
CA MET A 1 -13.13 20.58 -19.28
C MET A 1 -11.98 21.20 -20.08
N PHE A 2 -10.82 21.46 -19.45
CA PHE A 2 -9.79 22.34 -20.06
C PHE A 2 -8.49 21.63 -20.46
N PHE A 3 -8.19 20.45 -19.92
CA PHE A 3 -7.01 19.69 -20.33
C PHE A 3 -7.35 18.20 -20.35
N LYS A 4 -7.41 17.61 -21.55
CA LYS A 4 -7.62 16.17 -21.75
C LYS A 4 -6.27 15.56 -22.09
N ASN A 5 -5.48 15.24 -21.06
CA ASN A 5 -4.21 14.55 -21.24
C ASN A 5 -4.48 13.07 -21.45
N ASN A 6 -4.67 12.68 -22.71
CA ASN A 6 -4.77 11.27 -23.09
C ASN A 6 -3.35 10.74 -23.29
N PHE A 7 -2.73 10.25 -22.22
CA PHE A 7 -1.53 9.43 -22.37
C PHE A 7 -1.90 8.15 -23.12
N PRO A 8 -1.02 7.63 -24.00
CA PRO A 8 -1.29 6.37 -24.69
C PRO A 8 -1.48 5.25 -23.68
N THR A 9 -2.67 4.65 -23.66
CA THR A 9 -2.99 3.50 -22.82
C THR A 9 -2.28 2.28 -23.40
N GLY A 10 -1.07 2.01 -22.90
CA GLY A 10 -0.23 0.90 -23.33
C GLY A 10 -0.17 -0.20 -22.26
N LYS A 11 0.21 -1.41 -22.66
CA LYS A 11 0.41 -2.54 -21.72
C LYS A 11 1.47 -2.27 -20.63
N TYR A 12 2.30 -1.23 -20.80
CA TYR A 12 3.41 -0.87 -19.92
C TYR A 12 3.25 0.49 -19.23
N SER A 13 2.08 1.15 -19.32
CA SER A 13 1.86 2.45 -18.68
C SER A 13 1.36 2.37 -17.24
N GLU A 14 0.88 1.20 -16.82
CA GLU A 14 0.21 0.99 -15.54
C GLU A 14 0.67 -0.31 -14.88
N LEU A 15 0.61 -0.36 -13.54
CA LEU A 15 0.85 -1.61 -12.83
C LEU A 15 -0.35 -2.53 -13.05
N ASP A 16 -0.09 -3.73 -13.57
CA ASP A 16 -1.11 -4.78 -13.72
C ASP A 16 -1.13 -5.66 -12.45
N PRO A 17 -2.23 -5.64 -11.67
CA PRO A 17 -2.37 -6.48 -10.49
C PRO A 17 -2.18 -7.97 -10.75
N LYS A 18 -2.60 -8.47 -11.92
CA LYS A 18 -2.47 -9.89 -12.28
C LYS A 18 -1.01 -10.29 -12.48
N HIS A 19 -0.22 -9.40 -13.09
CA HIS A 19 1.20 -9.63 -13.27
C HIS A 19 1.95 -9.63 -11.93
N ILE A 20 1.57 -8.76 -10.97
CA ILE A 20 2.14 -8.76 -9.61
C ILE A 20 1.85 -10.08 -8.91
N LEU A 21 0.59 -10.54 -8.91
CA LEU A 21 0.20 -11.81 -8.28
C LEU A 21 0.92 -13.02 -8.90
N SER A 22 1.01 -13.08 -10.24
CA SER A 22 1.73 -14.15 -10.93
C SER A 22 3.23 -14.14 -10.60
N THR A 23 3.83 -12.96 -10.44
CA THR A 23 5.24 -12.83 -10.07
C THR A 23 5.49 -13.30 -8.63
N LEU A 24 4.60 -12.93 -7.71
CA LEU A 24 4.67 -13.37 -6.32
C LEU A 24 4.48 -14.87 -6.17
N ASP A 25 3.55 -15.46 -6.92
CA ASP A 25 3.34 -16.91 -6.92
C ASP A 25 4.57 -17.67 -7.45
N LYS A 26 5.17 -17.21 -8.55
CA LYS A 26 6.44 -17.77 -9.06
C LYS A 26 7.59 -17.61 -8.07
N LEU A 27 7.66 -16.47 -7.38
CA LEU A 27 8.68 -16.23 -6.35
C LEU A 27 8.51 -17.21 -5.19
N ARG A 28 7.29 -17.37 -4.66
CA ARG A 28 6.96 -18.36 -3.64
C ARG A 28 7.39 -19.76 -4.06
N GLN A 29 7.02 -20.20 -5.27
CA GLN A 29 7.40 -21.52 -5.79
C GLN A 29 8.93 -21.69 -5.83
N ARG A 30 9.68 -20.67 -6.28
CA ARG A 30 11.16 -20.72 -6.27
C ARG A 30 11.75 -20.80 -4.86
N ILE A 31 11.17 -20.06 -3.90
CA ILE A 31 11.58 -20.12 -2.49
C ILE A 31 11.32 -21.51 -1.92
N ASP A 32 10.12 -22.07 -2.13
CA ASP A 32 9.72 -23.37 -1.59
C ASP A 32 10.55 -24.52 -2.20
N LEU A 33 10.90 -24.44 -3.49
CA LEU A 33 11.77 -25.41 -4.15
C LEU A 33 13.20 -25.39 -3.61
N ARG A 34 13.75 -24.20 -3.32
CA ARG A 34 15.15 -24.05 -2.88
C ARG A 34 15.30 -24.20 -1.36
N PHE A 35 14.34 -23.74 -0.60
CA PHE A 35 14.35 -23.68 0.86
C PHE A 35 13.04 -24.27 1.44
N PRO A 36 12.83 -25.59 1.28
CA PRO A 36 11.58 -26.23 1.66
C PRO A 36 11.30 -26.08 3.15
N GLY A 37 10.08 -25.66 3.49
CA GLY A 37 9.65 -25.47 4.88
C GLY A 37 10.30 -24.28 5.60
N SER A 38 11.04 -23.42 4.90
CA SER A 38 11.65 -22.22 5.48
C SER A 38 10.60 -21.20 5.94
N GLY A 39 10.97 -20.38 6.93
CA GLY A 39 10.12 -19.25 7.36
C GLY A 39 9.84 -18.28 6.21
N LEU A 40 10.81 -18.06 5.31
CA LEU A 40 10.65 -17.22 4.13
C LEU A 40 9.60 -17.76 3.14
N GLY A 41 9.54 -19.07 2.93
CA GLY A 41 8.50 -19.70 2.10
C GLY A 41 7.10 -19.51 2.68
N LYS A 42 6.96 -19.69 4.00
CA LYS A 42 5.71 -19.40 4.71
C LYS A 42 5.30 -17.93 4.59
N LEU A 43 6.24 -17.01 4.79
CA LEU A 43 6.03 -15.57 4.61
C LEU A 43 5.61 -15.22 3.17
N ALA A 44 6.25 -15.81 2.16
CA ALA A 44 5.86 -15.63 0.77
C ALA A 44 4.44 -16.16 0.48
N GLY A 45 4.05 -17.26 1.13
CA GLY A 45 2.68 -17.78 1.12
C GLY A 45 1.68 -16.79 1.70
N GLU A 46 1.91 -16.32 2.93
CA GLU A 46 1.06 -15.32 3.59
C GLU A 46 0.97 -14.02 2.80
N MET A 47 2.10 -13.56 2.25
CA MET A 47 2.14 -12.37 1.40
C MET A 47 1.31 -12.55 0.13
N ASN A 48 1.27 -13.76 -0.46
CA ASN A 48 0.44 -14.05 -1.62
C ASN A 48 -1.05 -13.97 -1.28
N GLU A 49 -1.46 -14.54 -0.14
CA GLU A 49 -2.85 -14.42 0.36
C GLU A 49 -3.24 -12.96 0.61
N VAL A 50 -2.38 -12.19 1.29
CA VAL A 50 -2.59 -10.76 1.52
C VAL A 50 -2.66 -9.99 0.19
N ALA A 51 -1.79 -10.31 -0.77
CA ALA A 51 -1.78 -9.67 -2.08
C ALA A 51 -3.10 -9.86 -2.84
N PHE A 52 -3.71 -11.06 -2.81
CA PHE A 52 -5.02 -11.29 -3.41
C PHE A 52 -6.10 -10.38 -2.81
N VAL A 53 -6.13 -10.26 -1.48
CA VAL A 53 -7.07 -9.39 -0.77
C VAL A 53 -6.84 -7.92 -1.13
N ILE A 54 -5.58 -7.48 -1.20
CA ILE A 54 -5.21 -6.10 -1.57
C ILE A 54 -5.65 -5.79 -3.00
N VAL A 55 -5.41 -6.69 -3.95
CA VAL A 55 -5.78 -6.47 -5.36
C VAL A 55 -7.29 -6.33 -5.51
N ASP A 56 -8.09 -7.20 -4.87
CA ASP A 56 -9.55 -7.08 -4.88
C ASP A 56 -10.03 -5.78 -4.20
N LEU A 57 -9.40 -5.40 -3.08
CA LEU A 57 -9.68 -4.15 -2.38
C LEU A 57 -9.39 -2.92 -3.25
N VAL A 58 -8.26 -2.86 -3.94
CA VAL A 58 -7.90 -1.72 -4.81
C VAL A 58 -8.88 -1.60 -5.97
N ILE A 59 -9.31 -2.72 -6.55
CA ILE A 59 -10.34 -2.73 -7.61
C ILE A 59 -11.68 -2.20 -7.08
N LYS A 60 -12.03 -2.47 -5.82
CA LYS A 60 -13.25 -1.94 -5.19
C LYS A 60 -13.10 -0.44 -4.86
N LEU A 61 -11.93 0.01 -4.40
CA LEU A 61 -11.66 1.41 -4.05
C LEU A 61 -11.76 2.35 -5.25
N SER A 62 -11.40 1.88 -6.45
CA SER A 62 -11.48 2.68 -7.68
C SER A 62 -12.93 2.99 -8.11
N ARG A 63 -13.92 2.26 -7.58
CA ARG A 63 -15.34 2.43 -7.93
C ARG A 63 -16.04 3.41 -7.00
N PRO A 64 -17.01 4.20 -7.50
CA PRO A 64 -17.78 5.10 -6.65
C PRO A 64 -18.68 4.32 -5.67
N LEU A 65 -18.78 4.81 -4.43
CA LEU A 65 -19.71 4.26 -3.43
C LEU A 65 -21.14 4.77 -3.70
N TRP A 66 -21.88 4.03 -4.52
CA TRP A 66 -23.22 4.43 -5.00
C TRP A 66 -24.20 4.78 -3.86
N SER A 67 -24.14 4.10 -2.71
CA SER A 67 -24.99 4.42 -1.56
C SER A 67 -24.77 5.85 -1.05
N ILE A 68 -23.52 6.31 -1.00
CA ILE A 68 -23.18 7.68 -0.55
C ILE A 68 -23.54 8.70 -1.63
N ARG A 69 -23.33 8.35 -2.91
CA ARG A 69 -23.74 9.19 -4.04
C ARG A 69 -25.24 9.43 -4.05
N PHE A 70 -26.03 8.38 -3.83
CA PHE A 70 -27.48 8.47 -3.74
C PHE A 70 -27.93 9.38 -2.58
N LEU A 71 -27.36 9.22 -1.40
CA LEU A 71 -27.61 10.11 -0.26
C LEU A 71 -27.26 11.57 -0.56
N THR A 72 -26.14 11.80 -1.26
CA THR A 72 -25.74 13.15 -1.69
C THR A 72 -26.77 13.75 -2.65
N PHE A 73 -27.25 12.98 -3.64
CA PHE A 73 -28.28 13.44 -4.57
C PHE A 73 -29.62 13.71 -3.89
N ILE A 74 -30.02 12.89 -2.92
CA ILE A 74 -31.20 13.14 -2.10
C ILE A 74 -31.05 14.47 -1.34
N ALA A 75 -29.92 14.69 -0.66
CA ALA A 75 -29.69 15.92 0.09
C ALA A 75 -29.72 17.17 -0.81
N ILE A 76 -29.14 17.09 -2.01
CA ILE A 76 -29.22 18.15 -3.02
C ILE A 76 -30.67 18.37 -3.48
N GLY A 77 -31.40 17.29 -3.77
CA GLY A 77 -32.80 17.35 -4.18
C GLY A 77 -33.70 17.99 -3.12
N LEU A 78 -33.48 17.66 -1.84
CA LEU A 78 -34.17 18.28 -0.71
C LEU A 78 -33.87 19.78 -0.62
N LEU A 79 -32.60 20.17 -0.77
CA LEU A 79 -32.21 21.59 -0.74
C LEU A 79 -32.85 22.41 -1.86
N ILE A 80 -32.84 21.88 -3.09
CA ILE A 80 -33.47 22.52 -4.25
C ILE A 80 -34.99 22.57 -4.06
N GLY A 81 -35.60 21.46 -3.66
CA GLY A 81 -37.04 21.36 -3.43
C GLY A 81 -37.52 22.35 -2.37
N LEU A 82 -36.79 22.45 -1.26
CA LEU A 82 -37.08 23.40 -0.18
C LEU A 82 -36.91 24.85 -0.65
N SER A 83 -35.86 25.14 -1.41
CA SER A 83 -35.60 26.48 -1.96
C SER A 83 -36.70 26.93 -2.94
N VAL A 84 -37.15 26.03 -3.84
CA VAL A 84 -38.26 26.29 -4.75
C VAL A 84 -39.56 26.48 -3.97
N TRP A 85 -39.84 25.60 -3.00
CA TRP A 85 -41.04 25.69 -2.17
C TRP A 85 -41.11 27.01 -1.39
N LEU A 86 -40.04 27.40 -0.71
CA LEU A 86 -39.95 28.69 -0.02
C LEU A 86 -40.19 29.87 -0.97
N CYS A 87 -39.54 29.88 -2.12
CA CYS A 87 -39.72 30.92 -3.14
C CYS A 87 -41.18 31.02 -3.59
N THR A 88 -41.85 29.88 -3.83
CA THR A 88 -43.27 29.88 -4.23
C THR A 88 -44.20 30.42 -3.14
N ILE A 89 -43.90 30.17 -1.86
CA ILE A 89 -44.68 30.70 -0.74
C ILE A 89 -44.48 32.21 -0.61
N THR A 90 -43.24 32.69 -0.63
CA THR A 90 -42.94 34.13 -0.51
C THR A 90 -43.61 34.95 -1.62
N VAL A 91 -43.66 34.42 -2.86
CA VAL A 91 -44.35 35.10 -3.97
C VAL A 91 -45.87 35.07 -3.82
N ARG A 92 -46.45 34.01 -3.27
CA ARG A 92 -47.92 33.85 -3.13
C ARG A 92 -48.48 34.56 -1.90
N TYR A 93 -47.70 34.67 -0.83
CA TYR A 93 -48.13 35.20 0.46
C TYR A 93 -47.22 36.36 0.85
N ILE A 94 -47.63 37.58 0.48
CA ILE A 94 -47.06 38.82 1.02
C ILE A 94 -48.03 39.32 2.09
N PRO A 95 -47.79 39.06 3.39
CA PRO A 95 -48.65 39.55 4.44
C PRO A 95 -48.55 41.08 4.53
N ALA A 96 -49.68 41.78 4.51
CA ALA A 96 -49.78 43.22 4.70
C ALA A 96 -50.10 43.53 6.17
N GLY A 97 -49.21 44.25 6.87
CA GLY A 97 -49.39 44.66 8.28
C GLY A 97 -48.19 44.31 9.19
N GLU A 98 -48.14 44.86 10.41
CA GLU A 98 -47.02 44.66 11.36
C GLU A 98 -46.85 43.20 11.83
N SER A 99 -47.93 42.43 11.93
CA SER A 99 -47.87 41.00 12.26
C SER A 99 -47.19 40.15 11.18
N GLY A 100 -47.25 40.60 9.92
CA GLY A 100 -46.63 39.91 8.78
C GLY A 100 -45.11 39.92 8.82
N LEU A 101 -44.50 40.98 9.35
CA LEU A 101 -43.04 41.09 9.45
C LEU A 101 -42.45 40.06 10.44
N MET A 102 -43.14 39.81 11.55
CA MET A 102 -42.70 38.83 12.54
C MET A 102 -42.80 37.39 12.01
N GLU A 103 -43.89 37.07 11.31
CA GLU A 103 -44.07 35.76 10.67
C GLU A 103 -43.02 35.50 9.57
N ILE A 104 -42.72 36.52 8.76
CA ILE A 104 -41.65 36.43 7.75
C ILE A 104 -40.29 36.22 8.42
N LEU A 105 -39.99 36.96 9.48
CA LEU A 105 -38.71 36.83 10.18
C LEU A 105 -38.53 35.43 10.77
N GLN A 106 -39.58 34.88 11.39
CA GLN A 106 -39.57 33.51 11.93
C GLN A 106 -39.44 32.46 10.83
N GLY A 107 -40.16 32.63 9.71
CA GLY A 107 -40.04 31.75 8.54
C GLY A 107 -38.65 31.82 7.90
N ALA A 108 -38.06 33.01 7.83
CA ALA A 108 -36.71 33.23 7.34
C ALA A 108 -35.67 32.58 8.25
N GLU A 109 -35.80 32.72 9.57
CA GLU A 109 -34.92 32.08 10.54
C GLU A 109 -34.94 30.54 10.39
N SER A 110 -36.14 29.95 10.30
CA SER A 110 -36.28 28.51 10.10
C SER A 110 -35.71 28.06 8.75
N ALA A 111 -35.95 28.82 7.67
CA ALA A 111 -35.42 28.51 6.34
C ALA A 111 -33.89 28.56 6.30
N ILE A 112 -33.29 29.57 6.93
CA ILE A 112 -31.84 29.73 7.02
C ILE A 112 -31.22 28.53 7.73
N ASN A 113 -31.78 28.13 8.88
CA ASN A 113 -31.28 26.97 9.62
C ASN A 113 -31.31 25.70 8.77
N GLU A 114 -32.42 25.44 8.08
CA GLU A 114 -32.57 24.25 7.23
C GLU A 114 -31.58 24.25 6.05
N VAL A 115 -31.39 25.40 5.39
CA VAL A 115 -30.41 25.56 4.31
C VAL A 115 -28.98 25.30 4.82
N ILE A 116 -28.65 25.79 6.01
CA ILE A 116 -27.34 25.54 6.64
C ILE A 116 -27.16 24.03 6.89
N PHE A 117 -28.13 23.36 7.52
CA PHE A 117 -28.03 21.92 7.81
C PHE A 117 -27.92 21.08 6.55
N LEU A 118 -28.74 21.35 5.52
CA LEU A 118 -28.66 20.62 4.25
C LEU A 118 -27.34 20.86 3.53
N THR A 119 -26.81 22.08 3.57
CA THR A 119 -25.49 22.39 3.00
C THR A 119 -24.39 21.61 3.73
N LEU A 120 -24.41 21.59 5.06
CA LEU A 120 -23.47 20.81 5.86
C LEU A 120 -23.60 19.30 5.58
N ALA A 121 -24.82 18.79 5.44
CA ALA A 121 -25.06 17.39 5.08
C ALA A 121 -24.48 17.04 3.70
N ILE A 122 -24.66 17.90 2.70
CA ILE A 122 -24.08 17.73 1.36
C ILE A 122 -22.55 17.70 1.43
N LEU A 123 -21.93 18.66 2.11
CA LEU A 123 -20.47 18.70 2.31
C LEU A 123 -19.97 17.45 3.06
N PHE A 124 -20.72 17.00 4.06
CA PHE A 124 -20.41 15.80 4.83
C PHE A 124 -20.42 14.55 3.93
N PHE A 125 -21.48 14.34 3.15
CA PHE A 125 -21.57 13.18 2.25
C PHE A 125 -20.56 13.23 1.11
N ALA A 126 -20.33 14.42 0.54
CA ALA A 126 -19.32 14.63 -0.51
C ALA A 126 -17.91 14.25 -0.04
N THR A 127 -17.58 14.46 1.25
CA THR A 127 -16.28 14.10 1.83
C THR A 127 -16.26 12.71 2.48
N LEU A 128 -17.41 12.14 2.83
CA LEU A 128 -17.52 10.85 3.51
C LEU A 128 -16.98 9.70 2.66
N GLU A 129 -17.26 9.71 1.35
CA GLU A 129 -16.74 8.71 0.42
C GLU A 129 -15.21 8.63 0.50
N ASN A 130 -14.53 9.78 0.41
CA ASN A 130 -13.07 9.84 0.48
C ASN A 130 -12.53 9.40 1.84
N ARG A 131 -13.19 9.78 2.94
CA ARG A 131 -12.80 9.36 4.30
C ARG A 131 -12.86 7.85 4.49
N ILE A 132 -13.92 7.21 3.99
CA ILE A 132 -14.08 5.75 4.07
C ILE A 132 -13.01 5.07 3.23
N LYS A 133 -12.84 5.48 1.96
CA LYS A 133 -11.84 4.91 1.05
C LYS A 133 -10.42 5.07 1.60
N ARG A 134 -10.10 6.25 2.13
CA ARG A 134 -8.82 6.55 2.76
C ARG A 134 -8.56 5.62 3.93
N LYS A 135 -9.49 5.50 4.88
CA LYS A 135 -9.31 4.62 6.04
C LYS A 135 -9.00 3.18 5.60
N THR A 136 -9.80 2.65 4.68
CA THR A 136 -9.60 1.29 4.14
C THR A 136 -8.26 1.12 3.42
N ALA A 137 -7.81 2.12 2.66
CA ALA A 137 -6.51 2.11 2.00
C ALA A 137 -5.35 2.15 3.02
N LEU A 138 -5.43 3.02 4.04
CA LEU A 138 -4.41 3.13 5.08
C LEU A 138 -4.29 1.83 5.89
N ASP A 139 -5.41 1.21 6.28
CA ASP A 139 -5.42 -0.09 6.99
C ASP A 139 -4.67 -1.17 6.19
N SER A 140 -4.89 -1.22 4.87
CA SER A 140 -4.18 -2.11 3.94
C SER A 140 -2.68 -1.78 3.84
N LEU A 141 -2.31 -0.50 3.74
CA LEU A 141 -0.91 -0.07 3.69
C LEU A 141 -0.16 -0.35 5.00
N HIS A 142 -0.82 -0.24 6.16
CA HIS A 142 -0.25 -0.66 7.44
C HIS A 142 0.07 -2.15 7.46
N ARG A 143 -0.76 -3.00 6.81
CA ARG A 143 -0.46 -4.43 6.66
C ARG A 143 0.78 -4.66 5.81
N LEU A 144 0.96 -3.93 4.70
CA LEU A 144 2.18 -4.01 3.86
C LEU A 144 3.43 -3.53 4.61
N ARG A 145 3.32 -2.47 5.43
CA ARG A 145 4.43 -2.04 6.30
C ARG A 145 4.82 -3.15 7.29
N SER A 146 3.83 -3.79 7.91
CA SER A 146 4.08 -4.93 8.81
C SER A 146 4.76 -6.09 8.09
N LEU A 147 4.35 -6.43 6.86
CA LEU A 147 5.00 -7.47 6.05
C LEU A 147 6.46 -7.12 5.73
N ALA A 148 6.77 -5.87 5.39
CA ALA A 148 8.16 -5.43 5.19
C ALA A 148 9.01 -5.65 6.45
N HIS A 149 8.49 -5.30 7.62
CA HIS A 149 9.19 -5.59 8.89
C HIS A 149 9.29 -7.09 9.19
N VAL A 150 8.34 -7.92 8.76
CA VAL A 150 8.46 -9.38 8.92
C VAL A 150 9.54 -9.95 7.99
N VAL A 151 9.68 -9.42 6.77
CA VAL A 151 10.84 -9.74 5.91
C VAL A 151 12.14 -9.33 6.61
N ASP A 152 12.17 -8.15 7.24
CA ASP A 152 13.29 -7.70 8.07
C ASP A 152 13.62 -8.70 9.19
N MET A 153 12.63 -9.20 9.93
CA MET A 153 12.87 -10.22 10.97
C MET A 153 13.53 -11.50 10.42
N HIS A 154 13.21 -11.90 9.18
CA HIS A 154 13.79 -13.08 8.54
C HIS A 154 15.26 -12.89 8.12
N GLN A 155 15.75 -11.65 8.05
CA GLN A 155 17.16 -11.35 7.71
C GLN A 155 18.04 -11.05 8.93
N LEU A 156 17.48 -10.80 10.12
CA LEU A 156 18.27 -10.42 11.31
C LEU A 156 19.33 -11.46 11.67
N THR A 157 18.99 -12.73 11.57
CA THR A 157 19.91 -13.86 11.86
C THR A 157 20.81 -14.23 10.69
N LYS A 158 20.71 -13.49 9.58
CA LYS A 158 21.42 -13.74 8.31
C LYS A 158 22.53 -12.71 8.13
N ASP A 159 23.43 -12.65 9.10
CA ASP A 159 24.57 -11.73 9.11
C ASP A 159 25.84 -12.43 8.59
N PRO A 160 26.51 -11.95 7.54
CA PRO A 160 27.73 -12.57 7.04
C PRO A 160 28.96 -12.39 7.94
N ALA A 161 28.91 -11.54 8.97
CA ALA A 161 30.07 -11.25 9.83
C ALA A 161 30.70 -12.50 10.47
N TYR A 162 29.88 -13.52 10.80
CA TYR A 162 30.40 -14.78 11.36
C TYR A 162 31.25 -15.59 10.37
N LEU A 163 31.16 -15.32 9.06
CA LEU A 163 31.98 -15.98 8.04
C LEU A 163 33.36 -15.33 7.89
N LEU A 164 33.52 -14.09 8.34
CA LEU A 164 34.79 -13.37 8.31
C LEU A 164 35.69 -13.73 9.51
N GLU A 165 35.09 -14.10 10.65
CA GLU A 165 35.80 -14.58 11.83
C GLU A 165 36.20 -16.07 11.68
N ASN A 166 37.32 -16.30 11.00
CA ASN A 166 37.96 -17.62 10.89
C ASN A 166 38.45 -18.17 12.26
N GLY A 167 37.54 -18.65 13.11
CA GLY A 167 37.89 -19.60 14.17
C GLY A 167 37.66 -19.18 15.63
N ILE A 168 36.59 -18.46 15.94
CA ILE A 168 36.08 -18.47 17.32
C ILE A 168 34.81 -19.30 17.32
N ASP A 169 34.91 -20.51 17.88
CA ASP A 169 33.77 -21.33 18.29
C ASP A 169 32.91 -20.54 19.28
N SER A 170 32.08 -19.64 18.77
CA SER A 170 31.03 -19.04 19.59
C SER A 170 29.96 -20.10 19.77
N HIS A 171 29.85 -20.59 21.00
CA HIS A 171 28.86 -21.57 21.47
C HIS A 171 27.38 -21.16 21.24
N PHE A 172 27.12 -20.02 20.61
CA PHE A 172 25.80 -19.57 20.14
C PHE A 172 25.47 -19.98 18.69
N SER A 173 26.43 -20.57 17.96
CA SER A 173 26.23 -21.06 16.59
C SER A 173 25.49 -22.40 16.60
N GLU A 174 24.18 -22.36 16.85
CA GLU A 174 23.29 -23.49 16.57
C GLU A 174 23.24 -23.75 15.05
N LYS A 175 24.23 -24.50 14.57
CA LYS A 175 24.31 -25.18 13.28
C LYS A 175 24.35 -24.22 12.08
N ARG A 176 25.51 -24.14 11.44
CA ARG A 176 25.72 -23.67 10.06
C ARG A 176 24.73 -24.38 9.12
N LYS A 177 23.54 -23.81 8.91
CA LYS A 177 22.46 -24.41 8.11
C LYS A 177 22.51 -24.05 6.62
N MET A 178 23.29 -23.05 6.24
CA MET A 178 23.33 -22.51 4.87
C MET A 178 24.78 -22.22 4.46
N THR A 179 25.14 -22.64 3.25
CA THR A 179 26.37 -22.24 2.58
C THR A 179 26.33 -20.74 2.21
N PRO A 180 27.48 -20.07 1.98
CA PRO A 180 27.50 -18.68 1.54
C PRO A 180 26.63 -18.42 0.30
N VAL A 181 26.67 -19.35 -0.67
CA VAL A 181 25.85 -19.27 -1.90
C VAL A 181 24.35 -19.38 -1.59
N GLU A 182 23.95 -20.29 -0.72
CA GLU A 182 22.54 -20.41 -0.27
C GLU A 182 22.09 -19.17 0.50
N LEU A 183 22.95 -18.59 1.34
CA LEU A 183 22.66 -17.38 2.08
C LEU A 183 22.44 -16.19 1.15
N THR A 184 23.28 -16.02 0.12
CA THR A 184 23.08 -15.00 -0.92
C THR A 184 21.73 -15.17 -1.61
N ARG A 185 21.36 -16.40 -2.01
CA ARG A 185 20.05 -16.65 -2.63
C ARG A 185 18.87 -16.39 -1.71
N TYR A 186 19.01 -16.70 -0.43
CA TYR A 186 17.98 -16.41 0.56
C TYR A 186 17.78 -14.90 0.71
N LEU A 187 18.87 -14.15 0.79
CA LEU A 187 18.87 -12.69 0.87
C LEU A 187 18.31 -12.05 -0.41
N ASP A 188 18.66 -12.56 -1.60
CA ASP A 188 18.07 -12.14 -2.87
C ASP A 188 16.54 -12.23 -2.82
N TYR A 189 15.99 -13.38 -2.38
CA TYR A 189 14.54 -13.57 -2.27
C TYR A 189 13.87 -12.60 -1.29
N CYS A 190 14.54 -12.23 -0.20
CA CYS A 190 14.03 -11.18 0.69
C CYS A 190 13.90 -9.83 -0.05
N THR A 191 14.87 -9.46 -0.88
CA THR A 191 14.77 -8.22 -1.69
C THR A 191 13.67 -8.30 -2.74
N GLU A 192 13.46 -9.47 -3.37
CA GLU A 192 12.37 -9.67 -4.31
C GLU A 192 11.00 -9.53 -3.63
N LEU A 193 10.82 -10.07 -2.42
CA LEU A 193 9.60 -9.89 -1.63
C LEU A 193 9.37 -8.41 -1.28
N LEU A 194 10.39 -7.68 -0.84
CA LEU A 194 10.30 -6.23 -0.58
C LEU A 194 9.93 -5.44 -1.84
N ALA A 195 10.48 -5.82 -3.00
CA ALA A 195 10.15 -5.19 -4.27
C ALA A 195 8.70 -5.44 -4.70
N ILE A 196 8.12 -6.60 -4.36
CA ILE A 196 6.69 -6.87 -4.57
C ILE A 196 5.85 -6.08 -3.56
N ASN A 197 6.30 -5.97 -2.31
CA ASN A 197 5.61 -5.24 -1.24
C ASN A 197 5.42 -3.76 -1.61
N SER A 198 6.48 -3.12 -2.14
CA SER A 198 6.41 -1.76 -2.69
C SER A 198 5.42 -1.65 -3.86
N LYS A 199 5.42 -2.60 -4.80
CA LYS A 199 4.46 -2.59 -5.92
C LYS A 199 3.00 -2.75 -5.48
N LEU A 200 2.74 -3.56 -4.45
CA LEU A 200 1.42 -3.67 -3.84
C LEU A 200 0.99 -2.36 -3.16
N ALA A 201 1.92 -1.63 -2.55
CA ALA A 201 1.64 -0.31 -2.00
C ALA A 201 1.27 0.67 -3.12
N ALA A 202 2.09 0.74 -4.18
CA ALA A 202 1.88 1.62 -5.33
C ALA A 202 0.53 1.43 -6.03
N LEU A 203 -0.05 0.23 -6.03
CA LEU A 203 -1.39 -0.02 -6.58
C LEU A 203 -2.47 0.86 -5.95
N HIS A 204 -2.33 1.25 -4.68
CA HIS A 204 -3.33 2.06 -3.99
C HIS A 204 -3.49 3.45 -4.60
N VAL A 205 -2.40 4.05 -5.09
CA VAL A 205 -2.37 5.44 -5.59
C VAL A 205 -2.58 5.55 -7.10
N GLN A 206 -2.66 4.43 -7.82
CA GLN A 206 -2.91 4.43 -9.27
C GLN A 206 -4.29 5.02 -9.61
N HIS A 207 -5.29 4.80 -8.73
CA HIS A 207 -6.67 5.25 -8.95
C HIS A 207 -7.23 6.09 -7.79
N LEU A 208 -6.57 6.12 -6.63
CA LEU A 208 -7.00 6.91 -5.47
C LEU A 208 -6.16 8.17 -5.35
N GLN A 209 -6.79 9.33 -5.62
CA GLN A 209 -6.16 10.64 -5.47
C GLN A 209 -6.35 11.18 -4.05
N ASP A 210 -5.58 10.66 -3.10
CA ASP A 210 -5.58 11.11 -1.71
C ASP A 210 -4.13 11.30 -1.21
N SER A 211 -3.81 12.48 -0.69
CA SER A 211 -2.45 12.84 -0.30
C SER A 211 -1.93 12.06 0.90
N GLU A 212 -2.80 11.68 1.83
CA GLU A 212 -2.42 10.90 3.02
C GLU A 212 -2.09 9.45 2.63
N VAL A 213 -2.88 8.89 1.70
CA VAL A 213 -2.58 7.57 1.11
C VAL A 213 -1.27 7.61 0.34
N LEU A 214 -1.03 8.63 -0.47
CA LEU A 214 0.22 8.79 -1.23
C LEU A 214 1.45 8.88 -0.31
N ASN A 215 1.37 9.66 0.76
CA ASN A 215 2.45 9.74 1.74
C ASN A 215 2.73 8.37 2.38
N THR A 216 1.68 7.64 2.74
CA THR A 216 1.81 6.31 3.35
C THR A 216 2.39 5.28 2.38
N VAL A 217 2.05 5.35 1.09
CA VAL A 217 2.70 4.55 0.04
C VAL A 217 4.19 4.84 -0.02
N ASN A 218 4.57 6.12 -0.10
CA ASN A 218 5.97 6.53 -0.13
C ASN A 218 6.74 6.02 1.10
N GLU A 219 6.14 6.02 2.29
CA GLU A 219 6.75 5.45 3.50
C GLU A 219 7.02 3.95 3.37
N VAL A 220 6.08 3.17 2.81
CA VAL A 220 6.27 1.73 2.57
C VAL A 220 7.35 1.47 1.53
N GLU A 221 7.40 2.29 0.47
CA GLU A 221 8.43 2.19 -0.57
C GLU A 221 9.82 2.53 -0.01
N MET A 222 9.94 3.62 0.74
CA MET A 222 11.20 4.02 1.40
C MET A 222 11.69 2.93 2.35
N LEU A 223 10.81 2.39 3.21
CA LEU A 223 11.16 1.28 4.10
C LEU A 223 11.66 0.06 3.31
N SER A 224 10.94 -0.31 2.24
CA SER A 224 11.31 -1.45 1.40
C SER A 224 12.67 -1.25 0.72
N HIS A 225 12.94 -0.03 0.24
CA HIS A 225 14.24 0.35 -0.33
C HIS A 225 15.37 0.32 0.72
N GLU A 226 15.15 0.87 1.92
CA GLU A 226 16.15 0.88 2.98
C GLU A 226 16.53 -0.56 3.41
N LEU A 227 15.54 -1.42 3.63
CA LEU A 227 15.75 -2.82 3.96
C LEU A 227 16.47 -3.57 2.83
N SER A 228 16.09 -3.32 1.57
CA SER A 228 16.76 -3.91 0.41
C SER A 228 18.23 -3.49 0.34
N ASN A 229 18.55 -2.22 0.64
CA ASN A 229 19.93 -1.73 0.66
C ASN A 229 20.77 -2.40 1.77
N LYS A 230 20.21 -2.58 2.97
CA LYS A 230 20.86 -3.31 4.07
C LYS A 230 21.15 -4.76 3.68
N ILE A 231 20.20 -5.41 2.99
CA ILE A 231 20.39 -6.79 2.50
C ILE A 231 21.48 -6.84 1.42
N TRP A 232 21.51 -5.86 0.51
CA TRP A 232 22.53 -5.82 -0.54
C TRP A 232 23.95 -5.64 0.02
N GLN A 233 24.11 -4.87 1.08
CA GLN A 233 25.39 -4.76 1.80
C GLN A 233 25.85 -6.12 2.35
N LYS A 234 24.93 -6.93 2.89
CA LYS A 234 25.25 -8.29 3.35
C LYS A 234 25.67 -9.21 2.21
N ILE A 235 24.98 -9.14 1.07
CA ILE A 235 25.32 -9.90 -0.14
C ILE A 235 26.74 -9.54 -0.63
N MET A 236 27.09 -8.25 -0.64
CA MET A 236 28.43 -7.81 -1.03
C MET A 236 29.54 -8.36 -0.12
N MET A 237 29.30 -8.44 1.19
CA MET A 237 30.24 -9.07 2.11
C MET A 237 30.41 -10.57 1.83
N LEU A 238 29.32 -11.27 1.48
CA LEU A 238 29.37 -12.69 1.12
C LEU A 238 30.16 -12.93 -0.16
N ASP A 239 30.01 -12.08 -1.17
CA ASP A 239 30.73 -12.20 -2.44
C ASP A 239 32.26 -12.12 -2.24
N VAL A 240 32.72 -11.26 -1.34
CA VAL A 240 34.14 -11.18 -0.96
C VAL A 240 34.63 -12.48 -0.30
N VAL A 241 33.81 -13.11 0.54
CA VAL A 241 34.17 -14.39 1.18
C VAL A 241 34.25 -15.51 0.14
N ILE A 242 33.23 -15.62 -0.73
CA ILE A 242 33.16 -16.66 -1.77
C ILE A 242 34.38 -16.57 -2.70
N THR A 243 34.69 -15.37 -3.19
CA THR A 243 35.83 -15.14 -4.09
C THR A 243 37.18 -15.37 -3.41
N SER A 244 37.29 -15.17 -2.10
CA SER A 244 38.50 -15.47 -1.32
C SER A 244 38.72 -16.98 -1.18
N ASP A 245 37.66 -17.74 -0.92
CA ASP A 245 37.69 -19.20 -0.83
C ASP A 245 38.07 -19.84 -2.18
N GLU A 246 37.53 -19.35 -3.30
CA GLU A 246 37.86 -19.83 -4.65
C GLU A 246 39.35 -19.65 -4.98
N LYS A 247 39.93 -18.47 -4.70
CA LYS A 247 41.36 -18.21 -4.90
C LYS A 247 42.26 -19.06 -3.98
N GLY A 248 41.81 -19.33 -2.75
CA GLY A 248 42.49 -20.22 -1.81
C GLY A 248 42.50 -21.69 -2.26
N ALA A 249 41.47 -22.12 -2.98
CA ALA A 249 41.39 -23.47 -3.54
C ALA A 249 42.31 -23.64 -4.76
N GLU A 250 42.35 -22.68 -5.68
CA GLU A 250 43.22 -22.71 -6.86
C GLU A 250 44.72 -22.75 -6.50
N THR A 251 45.12 -21.98 -5.48
CA THR A 251 46.54 -21.94 -5.03
C THR A 251 47.01 -23.25 -4.40
N LYS A 252 46.14 -24.01 -3.73
CA LYS A 252 46.46 -25.33 -3.16
C LYS A 252 46.57 -26.43 -4.23
N ASP A 253 45.78 -26.35 -5.29
CA ASP A 253 45.79 -27.33 -6.38
C ASP A 253 47.05 -27.18 -7.28
N VAL A 254 47.57 -25.96 -7.40
CA VAL A 254 48.86 -25.69 -8.07
C VAL A 254 50.06 -26.20 -7.26
N GLY A 255 50.01 -26.13 -5.92
CA GLY A 255 51.09 -26.59 -5.05
C GLY A 255 51.21 -28.12 -4.90
N THR A 256 50.17 -28.88 -5.27
CA THR A 256 50.15 -30.36 -5.17
C THR A 256 50.63 -31.06 -6.45
N LYS A 257 50.79 -30.30 -7.55
CA LYS A 257 51.28 -30.81 -8.85
C LYS A 257 52.77 -30.52 -9.11
N ALA A 258 53.53 -30.09 -8.10
CA ALA A 258 54.96 -29.84 -8.17
C ALA A 258 55.76 -30.89 -7.39
#